data_AF-A0A202DYF1-F1
#
_entry.id   AF-A0A202DYF1-F1
#
_cell.length_a   1.000
_cell.length_b   1.000
_cell.length_c   1.000
_cell.angle_alpha   90.00
_cell.angle_beta   90.00
_cell.angle_gamma   90.00
#
_symmetry.space_group_name_H-M   'P 1'
#
loop_
_entity.id
_entity.type
_entity.pdbx_description
1 polymer ?
#
loop_
_entity_poly.entity_id
_entity_poly.type
_entity_poly.pdbx_seq_one_letter_code
_entity_poly.pdbx_strand_id
1 'polypeptide(L)'
;MAIVVYIVLVIIAVMLLAWVPLLAAGIYHLKKNGKKTGSIVMVVLGGLWGAISISIFIGGLFIYNQIRSSYKETVFDASSYEGATGKLIVPVSSKAKVRVGPKAGGFLSSEASGGSITLPEGTFTLYSLEITEKDSKGKKWTLSMSPTGNKSSITIKADKDASFDAGPPVKTWLESSVSGQNKFHLSLKSVDRYGNKVVLNSNRSDESRFQILSLDEKVLMEGNFEYG
;
A
#
# COMPACT_ATOMS: atom_id res chain seq x y z
N MET A 1 -1.00 19.11 15.00
CA MET A 1 -0.15 18.61 13.89
C MET A 1 -0.67 19.04 12.51
N ALA A 2 -1.98 18.93 12.20
CA ALA A 2 -2.54 19.30 10.89
C ALA A 2 -2.36 20.78 10.47
N ILE A 3 -2.53 21.74 11.40
CA ILE A 3 -2.38 23.18 11.11
C ILE A 3 -0.95 23.54 10.70
N VAL A 4 0.05 22.95 11.35
CA VAL A 4 1.47 23.18 11.04
C VAL A 4 1.82 22.66 9.65
N VAL A 5 1.34 21.45 9.30
CA VAL A 5 1.52 20.87 7.97
C VAL A 5 0.87 21.76 6.90
N TYR A 6 -0.33 22.28 7.16
CA TYR A 6 -1.01 23.17 6.23
C TYR A 6 -0.24 24.47 5.98
N ILE A 7 0.27 25.12 7.03
CA ILE A 7 1.09 26.33 6.91
C ILE A 7 2.35 26.07 6.08
N VAL A 8 3.03 24.95 6.31
CA VAL A 8 4.22 24.56 5.55
C VAL A 8 3.89 24.34 4.07
N LEU A 9 2.77 23.68 3.76
CA LEU A 9 2.33 23.48 2.37
C LEU A 9 2.01 24.79 1.66
N VAL A 10 1.38 25.74 2.35
CA VAL A 10 1.09 27.07 1.79
C VAL A 10 2.39 27.83 1.50
N ILE A 11 3.37 27.80 2.41
CA ILE A 11 4.67 28.45 2.20
C ILE A 11 5.39 27.84 0.98
N ILE A 12 5.41 26.50 0.87
CA ILE A 12 6.00 25.80 -0.28
C ILE A 12 5.28 26.16 -1.58
N ALA A 13 3.94 26.21 -1.58
CA ALA A 13 3.16 26.59 -2.75
C ALA A 13 3.45 28.04 -3.19
N VAL A 14 3.56 28.96 -2.24
CA VAL A 14 3.93 30.36 -2.53
C VAL A 14 5.34 30.44 -3.11
N MET A 15 6.32 29.73 -2.54
CA MET A 15 7.69 29.71 -3.06
C MET A 15 7.75 29.13 -4.49
N LEU A 16 7.00 28.04 -4.75
CA LEU A 16 6.95 27.38 -6.06
C LEU A 16 6.19 28.17 -7.13
N LEU A 17 5.34 29.12 -6.76
CA LEU A 17 4.53 29.88 -7.72
C LEU A 17 4.97 31.34 -7.85
N ALA A 18 5.67 31.90 -6.86
CA ALA A 18 6.08 33.31 -6.86
C ALA A 18 7.07 33.67 -7.99
N TRP A 19 7.80 32.69 -8.55
CA TRP A 19 8.68 32.95 -9.70
C TRP A 19 7.91 33.23 -10.99
N VAL A 20 6.69 32.68 -11.15
CA VAL A 20 5.93 32.77 -12.42
C VAL A 20 5.50 34.21 -12.73
N PRO A 21 4.90 34.99 -11.81
CA PRO A 21 4.57 36.39 -12.06
C PRO A 21 5.80 37.25 -12.33
N LEU A 22 6.92 36.99 -11.63
CA LEU A 22 8.18 37.71 -11.79
C LEU A 22 8.79 37.50 -13.19
N LEU A 23 8.81 36.25 -13.66
CA LEU A 23 9.29 35.91 -14.99
C LEU A 23 8.35 36.46 -16.08
N ALA A 24 7.03 36.37 -15.89
CA ALA A 24 6.05 36.92 -16.81
C ALA A 24 6.17 38.46 -16.93
N ALA A 25 6.33 39.16 -15.80
CA ALA A 25 6.54 40.61 -15.77
C ALA A 25 7.86 41.00 -16.46
N GLY A 26 8.94 40.25 -16.22
CA GLY A 26 10.23 40.45 -16.89
C GLY A 26 10.13 40.27 -18.41
N ILE A 27 9.49 39.19 -18.88
CA ILE A 27 9.26 38.92 -20.32
C ILE A 27 8.40 40.02 -20.95
N TYR A 28 7.34 40.44 -20.27
CA TYR A 28 6.47 41.51 -20.75
C TYR A 28 7.23 42.84 -20.89
N HIS A 29 8.03 43.21 -19.89
CA HIS A 29 8.86 44.42 -19.94
C HIS A 29 9.95 44.34 -21.01
N LEU A 30 10.53 43.16 -21.23
CA LEU A 30 11.53 42.95 -22.28
C LEU A 30 10.91 43.10 -23.68
N LYS A 31 9.67 42.63 -23.86
CA LYS A 31 8.89 42.79 -25.10
C LYS A 31 8.46 44.24 -25.35
N LYS A 32 8.09 44.98 -24.29
CA LYS A 32 7.56 46.35 -24.41
C LYS A 32 8.65 47.44 -24.46
N ASN A 33 9.72 47.28 -23.67
CA ASN A 33 10.72 48.33 -23.47
C ASN A 33 12.10 47.99 -24.07
N GLY A 34 12.21 46.84 -24.75
CA GLY A 34 13.46 46.33 -25.33
C GLY A 34 14.45 45.82 -24.28
N LYS A 35 15.71 45.63 -24.70
CA LYS A 35 16.82 45.11 -23.88
C LYS A 35 17.37 46.15 -22.89
N LYS A 36 16.51 46.77 -22.10
CA LYS A 36 16.95 47.61 -20.96
C LYS A 36 17.45 46.69 -19.85
N THR A 37 18.52 47.10 -19.18
CA THR A 37 19.21 46.33 -18.13
C THR A 37 18.25 45.81 -17.05
N GLY A 38 17.26 46.62 -16.64
CA GLY A 38 16.25 46.21 -15.66
C GLY A 38 15.34 45.05 -16.10
N SER A 39 14.97 44.98 -17.39
CA SER A 39 14.14 43.90 -17.92
C SER A 39 14.88 42.56 -17.95
N ILE A 40 16.17 42.60 -18.28
CA ILE A 40 17.04 41.41 -18.29
C ILE A 40 17.26 40.89 -16.87
N VAL A 41 17.52 41.79 -15.92
CA VAL A 41 17.71 41.42 -14.50
C VAL A 41 16.49 40.70 -13.92
N MET A 42 15.25 41.15 -14.23
CA MET A 42 14.03 40.47 -13.76
C MET A 42 13.86 39.07 -14.35
N VAL A 43 14.17 38.87 -15.63
CA VAL A 43 14.10 37.55 -16.27
C VAL A 43 15.15 36.60 -15.68
N VAL A 44 16.37 37.07 -15.47
CA VAL A 44 17.45 36.27 -14.87
C VAL A 44 17.13 35.89 -13.43
N LEU A 45 16.66 36.84 -12.61
CA LEU A 45 16.29 36.56 -11.22
C LEU A 45 15.09 35.61 -11.12
N GLY A 46 14.07 35.80 -11.97
CA GLY A 46 12.92 34.89 -12.03
C GLY A 46 13.32 33.48 -12.46
N GLY A 47 14.18 33.35 -13.46
CA GLY A 47 14.71 32.06 -13.92
C GLY A 47 15.55 31.35 -12.85
N LEU A 48 16.42 32.09 -12.16
CA LEU A 48 17.25 31.55 -11.08
C LEU A 48 16.40 31.08 -9.89
N TRP A 49 15.41 31.89 -9.47
CA TRP A 49 14.49 31.53 -8.41
C TRP A 49 13.62 30.33 -8.78
N GLY A 50 13.16 30.25 -10.04
CA GLY A 50 12.43 29.10 -10.56
C GLY A 50 13.26 27.82 -10.54
N ALA A 51 14.52 27.89 -10.98
CA ALA A 51 15.44 26.75 -10.95
C ALA A 51 15.68 26.24 -9.51
N ILE A 52 15.96 27.14 -8.57
CA ILE A 52 16.16 26.80 -7.15
C ILE A 52 14.90 26.15 -6.57
N SER A 53 13.72 26.70 -6.87
CA SER A 53 12.45 26.18 -6.35
C SER A 53 12.15 24.77 -6.85
N ILE A 54 12.40 24.51 -8.15
CA ILE A 54 12.24 23.18 -8.74
C ILE A 54 13.24 22.18 -8.14
N SER A 55 14.50 22.59 -7.96
CA SER A 55 15.52 21.72 -7.33
C SER A 55 15.16 21.35 -5.89
N ILE A 56 14.65 22.30 -5.09
CA ILE A 56 14.17 22.03 -3.73
C ILE A 56 12.98 21.07 -3.75
N PHE A 57 12.04 21.25 -4.68
CA PHE A 57 10.88 20.37 -4.79
C PHE A 57 11.27 18.94 -5.16
N ILE A 58 12.12 18.77 -6.18
CA ILE A 58 12.60 17.44 -6.61
C ILE A 58 13.44 16.80 -5.50
N GLY A 59 14.34 17.54 -4.87
CA GLY A 59 15.13 17.06 -3.73
C GLY A 59 14.25 16.66 -2.55
N GLY A 60 13.21 17.44 -2.25
CA GLY A 60 12.22 17.11 -1.23
C GLY A 60 11.43 15.84 -1.54
N LEU A 61 11.03 15.62 -2.80
CA LEU A 61 10.40 14.37 -3.23
C LEU A 61 11.34 13.17 -3.06
N PHE A 62 12.62 13.33 -3.39
CA PHE A 62 13.61 12.28 -3.24
C PHE A 62 13.83 11.92 -1.77
N ILE A 63 14.01 12.93 -0.90
CA ILE A 63 14.14 12.73 0.55
C ILE A 63 12.87 12.11 1.14
N TYR A 64 11.69 12.57 0.74
CA TYR A 64 10.41 12.01 1.17
C TYR A 64 10.29 10.53 0.78
N ASN A 65 10.60 10.19 -0.47
CA ASN A 65 10.61 8.81 -0.93
C ASN A 65 11.66 7.96 -0.22
N GLN A 66 12.83 8.52 0.07
CA GLN A 66 13.88 7.83 0.82
C GLN A 66 13.48 7.59 2.27
N ILE A 67 12.87 8.56 2.96
CA ILE A 67 12.33 8.39 4.31
C ILE A 67 11.21 7.34 4.31
N ARG A 68 10.30 7.40 3.33
CA ARG A 68 9.22 6.40 3.15
C ARG A 68 9.77 5.00 2.84
N SER A 69 10.85 4.91 2.09
CA SER A 69 11.57 3.66 1.82
C SER A 69 12.37 3.18 3.05
N SER A 70 12.70 4.06 3.99
CA SER A 70 13.50 3.77 5.17
C SER A 70 12.68 3.33 6.38
N TYR A 71 11.37 3.10 6.23
CA TYR A 71 10.60 2.35 7.22
C TYR A 71 11.11 0.91 7.26
N LYS A 72 12.19 0.70 8.03
CA LYS A 72 12.78 -0.61 8.24
C LYS A 72 11.73 -1.51 8.87
N GLU A 73 11.54 -2.66 8.24
CA GLU A 73 10.83 -3.76 8.86
C GLU A 73 11.79 -4.40 9.87
N THR A 74 11.36 -4.46 11.12
CA THR A 74 12.07 -5.16 12.18
C THR A 74 11.31 -6.43 12.51
N VAL A 75 11.99 -7.57 12.42
CA VAL A 75 11.42 -8.84 12.88
C VAL A 75 11.35 -8.78 14.40
N PHE A 76 10.14 -8.93 14.93
CA PHE A 76 9.91 -9.00 16.36
C PHE A 76 10.34 -10.38 16.87
N ASP A 77 11.22 -10.36 17.86
CA ASP A 77 11.64 -11.55 18.60
C ASP A 77 11.13 -11.45 20.03
N ALA A 78 10.13 -12.29 20.35
CA ALA A 78 9.53 -12.31 21.67
C ALA A 78 10.50 -12.76 22.77
N SER A 79 11.56 -13.52 22.42
CA SER A 79 12.51 -14.05 23.41
C SER A 79 13.49 -12.99 23.93
N SER A 80 13.74 -11.94 23.14
CA SER A 80 14.63 -10.83 23.49
C SER A 80 13.89 -9.56 23.91
N TYR A 81 12.54 -9.59 23.94
CA TYR A 81 11.73 -8.44 24.32
C TYR A 81 11.46 -8.41 25.83
N GLU A 82 11.94 -7.37 26.51
CA GLU A 82 11.79 -7.21 27.98
C GLU A 82 10.42 -6.67 28.41
N GLY A 83 9.60 -6.17 27.48
CA GLY A 83 8.30 -5.58 27.78
C GLY A 83 7.16 -6.60 27.85
N ALA A 84 5.98 -6.13 28.27
CA ALA A 84 4.77 -6.96 28.29
C ALA A 84 4.36 -7.38 26.86
N THR A 85 3.94 -8.63 26.71
CA THR A 85 3.47 -9.18 25.43
C THR A 85 2.07 -9.74 25.57
N GLY A 86 1.38 -9.83 24.43
CA GLY A 86 0.12 -10.54 24.31
C GLY A 86 0.10 -11.38 23.04
N LYS A 87 -1.01 -12.09 22.82
CA LYS A 87 -1.17 -13.00 21.69
C LYS A 87 -2.21 -12.50 20.72
N LEU A 88 -1.91 -12.59 19.43
CA LEU A 88 -2.85 -12.43 18.35
C LEU A 88 -3.22 -13.82 17.81
N ILE A 89 -4.45 -14.23 18.06
CA ILE A 89 -5.02 -15.49 17.59
C ILE A 89 -5.54 -15.30 16.16
N VAL A 90 -4.95 -16.06 15.25
CA VAL A 90 -5.35 -16.19 13.86
C VAL A 90 -5.82 -17.63 13.67
N PRO A 91 -7.06 -17.87 13.17
CA PRO A 91 -7.66 -19.20 13.16
C PRO A 91 -7.08 -20.07 12.02
N VAL A 92 -5.82 -20.47 12.16
CA VAL A 92 -5.05 -21.24 11.17
C VAL A 92 -4.22 -22.32 11.85
N SER A 93 -3.94 -23.40 11.13
CA SER A 93 -3.34 -24.62 11.68
C SER A 93 -1.82 -24.68 11.56
N SER A 94 -1.25 -24.01 10.54
CA SER A 94 0.16 -24.19 10.17
C SER A 94 1.03 -22.97 10.47
N LYS A 95 1.07 -21.97 9.59
CA LYS A 95 1.96 -20.80 9.69
C LYS A 95 1.23 -19.53 9.34
N ALA A 96 1.42 -18.50 10.18
CA ALA A 96 0.95 -17.15 9.92
C ALA A 96 2.09 -16.15 10.07
N LYS A 97 2.11 -15.14 9.21
CA LYS A 97 2.99 -13.98 9.29
C LYS A 97 2.13 -12.73 9.34
N VAL A 98 2.41 -11.84 10.28
CA VAL A 98 1.77 -10.53 10.37
C VAL A 98 2.79 -9.43 10.21
N ARG A 99 2.34 -8.34 9.61
CA ARG A 99 3.05 -7.07 9.54
C ARG A 99 2.18 -6.00 10.18
N VAL A 100 2.66 -5.46 11.29
CA VAL A 100 1.95 -4.48 12.10
C VAL A 100 2.79 -3.22 12.23
N GLY A 101 2.17 -2.07 12.44
CA GLY A 101 2.91 -0.84 12.66
C GLY A 101 2.02 0.26 13.23
N PRO A 102 2.61 1.31 13.81
CA PRO A 102 1.89 2.54 14.10
C PRO A 102 1.45 3.19 12.78
N LYS A 103 0.44 4.07 12.85
CA LYS A 103 -0.02 4.87 11.69
C LYS A 103 1.10 5.74 11.09
N ALA A 104 2.14 6.04 11.87
CA ALA A 104 3.39 6.67 11.44
C ALA A 104 4.58 6.03 12.20
N GLY A 105 5.49 5.34 11.50
CA GLY A 105 6.67 4.67 12.09
C GLY A 105 7.10 3.40 11.33
N GLY A 106 8.13 2.71 11.84
CA GLY A 106 8.63 1.44 11.27
C GLY A 106 7.64 0.28 11.42
N PHE A 107 7.85 -0.80 10.67
CA PHE A 107 6.99 -1.99 10.70
C PHE A 107 7.59 -3.07 11.58
N LEU A 108 6.76 -3.69 12.40
CA LEU A 108 7.08 -4.94 13.10
C LEU A 108 6.51 -6.10 12.30
N SER A 109 7.33 -7.12 12.02
CA SER A 109 6.83 -8.38 11.52
C SER A 109 7.03 -9.49 12.55
N SER A 110 6.04 -10.36 12.67
CA SER A 110 6.09 -11.51 13.56
C SER A 110 5.51 -12.71 12.84
N GLU A 111 6.07 -13.89 13.12
CA GLU A 111 5.64 -15.15 12.52
C GLU A 111 5.31 -16.13 13.63
N ALA A 112 4.30 -16.96 13.40
CA ALA A 112 3.96 -18.05 14.30
C ALA A 112 3.65 -19.33 13.55
N SER A 113 3.91 -20.43 14.24
CA SER A 113 3.36 -21.74 13.93
C SER A 113 2.18 -22.05 14.86
N GLY A 114 1.05 -22.50 14.32
CA GLY A 114 -0.10 -22.92 15.13
C GLY A 114 -1.10 -21.81 15.53
N GLY A 115 -1.18 -20.73 14.77
CA GLY A 115 -2.29 -19.76 14.88
C GLY A 115 -2.23 -18.76 16.02
N SER A 116 -1.14 -18.68 16.79
CA SER A 116 -0.96 -17.68 17.85
C SER A 116 0.33 -16.90 17.66
N ILE A 117 0.22 -15.60 17.38
CA ILE A 117 1.36 -14.72 17.16
C ILE A 117 1.60 -13.85 18.39
N THR A 118 2.79 -13.92 18.97
CA THR A 118 3.20 -13.02 20.06
C THR A 118 3.59 -11.65 19.52
N LEU A 119 3.06 -10.61 20.15
CA LEU A 119 3.32 -9.21 19.85
C LEU A 119 3.48 -8.41 21.15
N PRO A 120 4.22 -7.29 21.13
CA PRO A 120 4.28 -6.39 22.28
C PRO A 120 2.90 -5.80 22.58
N GLU A 121 2.64 -5.50 23.86
CA GLU A 121 1.42 -4.80 24.27
C GLU A 121 1.29 -3.44 23.54
N GLY A 122 0.09 -3.15 23.04
CA GLY A 122 -0.20 -1.90 22.36
C GLY A 122 -1.30 -1.98 21.31
N THR A 123 -1.62 -0.83 20.71
CA THR A 123 -2.55 -0.73 19.59
C THR A 123 -1.77 -0.55 18.29
N PHE A 124 -2.04 -1.42 17.32
CA PHE A 124 -1.35 -1.44 16.04
C PHE A 124 -2.33 -1.34 14.87
N THR A 125 -1.81 -0.94 13.72
CA THR A 125 -2.45 -1.17 12.42
C THR A 125 -1.86 -2.43 11.80
N LEU A 126 -2.70 -3.40 11.49
CA LEU A 126 -2.38 -4.60 10.72
C LEU A 126 -2.33 -4.22 9.23
N TYR A 127 -1.13 -4.23 8.66
CA TYR A 127 -0.87 -3.89 7.27
C TYR A 127 -1.00 -5.11 6.36
N SER A 128 -0.50 -6.26 6.82
CA SER A 128 -0.68 -7.51 6.12
C SER A 128 -0.75 -8.70 7.08
N LEU A 129 -1.52 -9.69 6.67
CA LEU A 129 -1.55 -11.02 7.25
C LEU A 129 -1.38 -12.02 6.11
N GLU A 130 -0.42 -12.93 6.27
CA GLU A 130 -0.18 -14.04 5.37
C GLU A 130 -0.37 -15.35 6.11
N ILE A 131 -1.17 -16.23 5.55
CA ILE A 131 -1.48 -17.54 6.08
C ILE A 131 -0.94 -18.55 5.09
N THR A 132 -0.02 -19.39 5.51
CA THR A 132 0.57 -20.45 4.68
C THR A 132 0.04 -21.79 5.16
N GLU A 133 -0.72 -22.49 4.32
CA GLU A 133 -1.38 -23.77 4.64
C GLU A 133 -1.05 -24.83 3.58
N LYS A 134 -1.42 -26.09 3.87
CA LYS A 134 -1.35 -27.19 2.89
C LYS A 134 -2.75 -27.62 2.49
N ASP A 135 -2.94 -27.98 1.23
CA ASP A 135 -4.18 -28.61 0.78
C ASP A 135 -4.22 -30.11 1.12
N SER A 136 -5.34 -30.78 0.78
CA SER A 136 -5.51 -32.22 1.01
C SER A 136 -4.50 -33.11 0.29
N LYS A 137 -3.78 -32.56 -0.71
CA LYS A 137 -2.70 -33.24 -1.44
C LYS A 137 -1.32 -32.86 -0.91
N GLY A 138 -1.25 -32.12 0.19
CA GLY A 138 0.00 -31.65 0.80
C GLY A 138 0.66 -30.48 0.07
N LYS A 139 0.04 -29.91 -0.98
CA LYS A 139 0.60 -28.76 -1.71
C LYS A 139 0.40 -27.48 -0.89
N LYS A 140 1.45 -26.65 -0.83
CA LYS A 140 1.44 -25.38 -0.10
C LYS A 140 0.66 -24.30 -0.87
N TRP A 141 -0.17 -23.55 -0.16
CA TRP A 141 -0.79 -22.33 -0.62
C TRP A 141 -0.64 -21.23 0.44
N THR A 142 -0.71 -19.98 -0.02
CA THR A 142 -0.63 -18.78 0.81
C THR A 142 -1.86 -17.91 0.55
N LEU A 143 -2.57 -17.55 1.61
CA LEU A 143 -3.59 -16.51 1.59
C LEU A 143 -2.96 -15.24 2.15
N SER A 144 -2.96 -14.17 1.36
CA SER A 144 -2.46 -12.86 1.74
C SER A 144 -3.63 -11.89 1.85
N MET A 145 -3.62 -11.04 2.86
CA MET A 145 -4.61 -9.96 3.00
C MET A 145 -3.97 -8.67 3.49
N SER A 146 -4.58 -7.55 3.09
CA SER A 146 -4.21 -6.21 3.55
C SER A 146 -5.47 -5.50 4.05
N PRO A 147 -5.80 -5.62 5.34
CA PRO A 147 -6.98 -4.99 5.92
C PRO A 147 -6.91 -3.47 5.77
N THR A 148 -8.07 -2.83 5.58
CA THR A 148 -8.16 -1.37 5.46
C THR A 148 -9.27 -0.81 6.36
N GLY A 149 -9.16 0.48 6.68
CA GLY A 149 -10.12 1.17 7.53
C GLY A 149 -10.13 0.63 8.96
N ASN A 150 -11.31 0.57 9.59
CA ASN A 150 -11.43 0.15 11.00
C ASN A 150 -11.06 -1.32 11.22
N LYS A 151 -11.13 -2.16 10.17
CA LYS A 151 -10.77 -3.57 10.24
C LYS A 151 -9.26 -3.81 10.36
N SER A 152 -8.40 -2.80 10.20
CA SER A 152 -6.96 -2.97 10.37
C SER A 152 -6.48 -2.68 11.78
N SER A 153 -7.30 -2.14 12.69
CA SER A 153 -6.84 -1.85 14.05
C SER A 153 -6.89 -3.10 14.93
N ILE A 154 -5.78 -3.44 15.56
CA ILE A 154 -5.68 -4.51 16.55
C ILE A 154 -5.15 -3.95 17.86
N THR A 155 -5.64 -4.44 18.99
CA THR A 155 -5.13 -4.08 20.32
C THR A 155 -4.68 -5.34 21.03
N ILE A 156 -3.39 -5.38 21.34
CA ILE A 156 -2.73 -6.43 22.10
C ILE A 156 -2.64 -5.96 23.54
N LYS A 157 -3.13 -6.76 24.48
CA LYS A 157 -3.04 -6.50 25.93
C LYS A 157 -2.15 -7.55 26.56
N ALA A 158 -1.43 -7.17 27.61
CA ALA A 158 -0.60 -8.09 28.37
C ALA A 158 -1.39 -9.34 28.79
N ASP A 159 -0.81 -10.52 28.55
CA ASP A 159 -1.35 -11.84 28.95
C ASP A 159 -2.79 -12.12 28.48
N LYS A 160 -3.24 -11.43 27.42
CA LYS A 160 -4.56 -11.63 26.83
C LYS A 160 -4.46 -11.99 25.36
N ASP A 161 -5.43 -12.78 24.95
CA ASP A 161 -5.64 -13.15 23.56
C ASP A 161 -6.47 -12.05 22.88
N ALA A 162 -5.90 -11.45 21.85
CA ALA A 162 -6.62 -10.69 20.84
C ALA A 162 -6.93 -11.64 19.69
N SER A 163 -8.11 -11.54 19.08
CA SER A 163 -8.44 -12.31 17.88
C SER A 163 -8.50 -11.42 16.66
N PHE A 164 -8.07 -11.95 15.51
CA PHE A 164 -8.31 -11.34 14.22
C PHE A 164 -9.12 -12.29 13.35
N ASP A 165 -10.32 -11.85 13.01
CA ASP A 165 -11.29 -12.59 12.20
C ASP A 165 -10.83 -12.62 10.73
N ALA A 166 -9.99 -13.62 10.43
CA ALA A 166 -9.40 -13.83 9.12
C ALA A 166 -9.28 -15.32 8.79
N GLY A 167 -9.39 -15.68 7.52
CA GLY A 167 -9.01 -17.02 7.05
C GLY A 167 -10.13 -17.86 6.43
N PRO A 168 -9.84 -19.13 6.11
CA PRO A 168 -10.69 -19.96 5.25
C PRO A 168 -12.08 -20.28 5.85
N PRO A 169 -13.07 -20.67 5.03
CA PRO A 169 -12.98 -20.86 3.58
C PRO A 169 -12.91 -19.53 2.80
N VAL A 170 -12.26 -19.56 1.63
CA VAL A 170 -12.22 -18.43 0.70
C VAL A 170 -13.26 -18.63 -0.40
N LYS A 171 -14.04 -17.60 -0.67
CA LYS A 171 -14.93 -17.52 -1.83
C LYS A 171 -14.25 -16.71 -2.91
N THR A 172 -14.21 -17.27 -4.12
CA THR A 172 -13.61 -16.63 -5.30
C THR A 172 -14.64 -16.57 -6.42
N TRP A 173 -14.70 -15.44 -7.12
CA TRP A 173 -15.56 -15.26 -8.30
C TRP A 173 -14.91 -14.35 -9.32
N LEU A 174 -15.36 -14.44 -10.56
CA LEU A 174 -14.94 -13.55 -11.64
C LEU A 174 -15.95 -12.41 -11.76
N GLU A 175 -15.45 -11.18 -11.67
CA GLU A 175 -16.26 -9.99 -11.93
C GLU A 175 -15.92 -9.49 -13.34
N SER A 176 -16.94 -9.30 -14.18
CA SER A 176 -16.77 -8.72 -15.50
C SER A 176 -17.27 -7.28 -15.52
N SER A 177 -16.51 -6.40 -16.17
CA SER A 177 -16.94 -5.03 -16.43
C SER A 177 -16.67 -4.68 -17.88
N VAL A 178 -17.63 -4.03 -18.54
CA VAL A 178 -17.50 -3.56 -19.91
C VAL A 178 -16.78 -2.21 -19.90
N SER A 179 -15.66 -2.10 -20.61
CA SER A 179 -14.92 -0.83 -20.76
C SER A 179 -14.90 -0.41 -22.23
N GLY A 180 -15.91 0.35 -22.65
CA GLY A 180 -16.05 0.81 -24.03
C GLY A 180 -16.62 -0.24 -24.98
N GLN A 181 -16.56 0.03 -26.28
CA GLN A 181 -17.08 -0.89 -27.30
C GLN A 181 -16.21 -2.15 -27.36
N ASN A 182 -16.83 -3.30 -27.05
CA ASN A 182 -16.31 -4.65 -27.21
C ASN A 182 -15.08 -5.03 -26.35
N LYS A 183 -14.88 -4.41 -25.18
CA LYS A 183 -13.84 -4.87 -24.22
C LYS A 183 -14.46 -5.28 -22.90
N PHE A 184 -14.13 -6.50 -22.47
CA PHE A 184 -14.43 -7.02 -21.16
C PHE A 184 -13.17 -6.99 -20.30
N HIS A 185 -13.24 -6.36 -19.14
CA HIS A 185 -12.26 -6.57 -18.08
C HIS A 185 -12.80 -7.65 -17.16
N LEU A 186 -12.01 -8.69 -16.97
CA LEU A 186 -12.27 -9.77 -16.02
C LEU A 186 -11.36 -9.56 -14.82
N SER A 187 -11.93 -9.51 -13.62
CA SER A 187 -11.19 -9.37 -12.37
C SER A 187 -11.55 -10.53 -11.46
N LEU A 188 -10.57 -11.36 -11.12
CA LEU A 188 -10.74 -12.37 -10.09
C LEU A 188 -10.83 -11.67 -8.73
N LYS A 189 -11.92 -11.87 -8.01
CA LYS A 189 -12.13 -11.39 -6.65
C LYS A 189 -12.14 -12.58 -5.71
N SER A 190 -11.48 -12.43 -4.57
CA SER A 190 -11.52 -13.41 -3.49
C SER A 190 -11.79 -12.72 -2.17
N VAL A 191 -12.68 -13.31 -1.37
CA VAL A 191 -12.91 -12.90 0.02
C VAL A 191 -12.88 -14.10 0.94
N ASP A 192 -12.40 -13.89 2.16
CA ASP A 192 -12.43 -14.92 3.19
C ASP A 192 -13.83 -15.04 3.83
N ARG A 193 -13.97 -15.94 4.81
CA ARG A 193 -15.25 -16.19 5.49
C ARG A 193 -15.81 -14.98 6.24
N TYR A 194 -14.97 -13.98 6.52
CA TYR A 194 -15.29 -12.75 7.24
C TYR A 194 -15.46 -11.55 6.30
N GLY A 195 -15.42 -11.78 4.99
CA GLY A 195 -15.58 -10.75 3.97
C GLY A 195 -14.34 -9.86 3.80
N ASN A 196 -13.17 -10.30 4.27
CA ASN A 196 -11.92 -9.61 4.00
C ASN A 196 -11.47 -9.92 2.57
N LYS A 197 -11.02 -8.90 1.83
CA LYS A 197 -10.41 -9.12 0.51
C LYS A 197 -9.09 -9.86 0.68
N VAL A 198 -8.91 -10.94 -0.07
CA VAL A 198 -7.72 -11.78 0.00
C VAL A 198 -7.16 -12.04 -1.39
N VAL A 199 -5.88 -12.41 -1.42
CA VAL A 199 -5.21 -12.94 -2.60
C VAL A 199 -4.76 -14.35 -2.25
N LEU A 200 -5.08 -15.31 -3.12
CA LEU A 200 -4.62 -16.68 -3.00
C LEU A 200 -3.44 -16.88 -3.96
N ASN A 201 -2.30 -17.26 -3.40
CA ASN A 201 -1.12 -17.67 -4.15
C ASN A 201 -0.87 -19.16 -3.88
N SER A 202 -0.62 -19.93 -4.93
CA SER A 202 -0.19 -21.33 -4.78
C SER A 202 0.95 -21.59 -5.73
N ASN A 203 1.93 -22.41 -5.30
CA ASN A 203 2.99 -22.88 -6.19
C ASN A 203 2.49 -24.03 -7.09
N ARG A 204 1.22 -24.00 -7.52
CA ARG A 204 0.73 -24.95 -8.51
C ARG A 204 1.36 -24.60 -9.85
N SER A 205 2.15 -25.52 -10.39
CA SER A 205 2.58 -25.50 -11.80
C SER A 205 1.47 -25.96 -12.75
N ASP A 206 0.34 -26.40 -12.20
CA ASP A 206 -0.80 -26.83 -13.00
C ASP A 206 -1.40 -25.55 -13.61
N GLU A 207 -1.33 -25.42 -14.94
CA GLU A 207 -1.87 -24.28 -15.68
C GLU A 207 -3.28 -23.94 -15.15
N SER A 208 -3.45 -22.71 -14.67
CA SER A 208 -4.77 -22.24 -14.28
C SER A 208 -5.67 -22.34 -15.51
N ARG A 209 -6.87 -22.93 -15.34
CA ARG A 209 -7.88 -23.01 -16.39
C ARG A 209 -9.10 -22.18 -16.01
N PHE A 210 -9.82 -21.68 -17.00
CA PHE A 210 -11.12 -21.07 -16.79
C PHE A 210 -12.18 -21.74 -17.67
N GLN A 211 -13.42 -21.71 -17.19
CA GLN A 211 -14.60 -22.03 -17.97
C GLN A 211 -15.62 -20.90 -17.80
N ILE A 212 -16.22 -20.48 -18.91
CA ILE A 212 -17.37 -19.58 -18.94
C ILE A 212 -18.57 -20.47 -19.23
N LEU A 213 -19.55 -20.43 -18.34
CA LEU A 213 -20.79 -21.20 -18.47
C LEU A 213 -21.94 -20.29 -18.86
N SER A 214 -22.92 -20.82 -19.60
CA SER A 214 -24.23 -20.22 -19.79
C SER A 214 -25.10 -20.34 -18.52
N LEU A 215 -26.29 -19.72 -18.54
CA LEU A 215 -27.26 -19.85 -17.44
C LEU A 215 -27.76 -21.28 -17.22
N ASP A 216 -27.73 -22.13 -18.26
CA ASP A 216 -28.03 -23.56 -18.19
C ASP A 216 -26.78 -24.44 -17.96
N GLU A 217 -25.72 -23.86 -17.39
CA GLU A 217 -24.46 -24.52 -17.04
C GLU A 217 -23.68 -25.14 -18.22
N LYS A 218 -24.01 -24.82 -19.47
CA LYS A 218 -23.23 -25.28 -20.64
C LYS A 218 -21.94 -24.48 -20.75
N VAL A 219 -20.85 -25.19 -21.02
CA VAL A 219 -19.56 -24.55 -21.29
C VAL A 219 -19.66 -23.76 -22.61
N LEU A 220 -19.60 -22.44 -22.50
CA LEU A 220 -19.55 -21.51 -23.64
C LEU A 220 -18.12 -21.26 -24.11
N MET A 221 -17.17 -21.25 -23.18
CA MET A 221 -15.76 -21.04 -23.46
C MET A 221 -14.92 -21.72 -22.38
N GLU A 222 -13.79 -22.27 -22.77
CA GLU A 222 -12.75 -22.70 -21.84
C GLU A 222 -11.38 -22.28 -22.35
N GLY A 223 -10.42 -22.16 -21.44
CA GLY A 223 -9.06 -21.80 -21.81
C GLY A 223 -8.08 -21.99 -20.66
N ASN A 224 -6.80 -21.94 -21.01
CA ASN A 224 -5.70 -21.91 -20.06
C ASN A 224 -5.27 -20.44 -19.89
N PHE A 225 -4.84 -20.06 -18.69
CA PHE A 225 -4.13 -18.81 -18.50
C PHE A 225 -2.69 -19.00 -19.00
N GLU A 226 -2.35 -18.37 -20.13
CA GLU A 226 -0.96 -18.23 -20.54
C GLU A 226 -0.28 -17.18 -19.67
N TYR A 227 0.71 -17.60 -18.87
CA TYR A 227 1.58 -16.68 -18.14
C TYR A 227 2.77 -16.36 -19.05
N GLY A 228 2.88 -15.09 -19.46
CA GLY A 228 4.03 -14.57 -20.21
C GLY A 228 5.24 -14.29 -19.30
#